data_AF-A0A9P5W2X1-F1
#
_entry.id   AF-A0A9P5W2X1-F1
#
_cell.length_a   1.000
_cell.length_b   1.000
_cell.length_c   1.000
_cell.angle_alpha   90.00
_cell.angle_beta   90.00
_cell.angle_gamma   90.00
#
_symmetry.space_group_name_H-M   'P 1'
#
loop_
_entity.id
_entity.type
_entity.pdbx_description
1 polymer ?
#
loop_
_entity_poly.entity_id
_entity_poly.type
_entity_poly.pdbx_seq_one_letter_code
_entity_poly.pdbx_strand_id
1 'polypeptide(L)'
;MREGIIFLLFLLWLLSGDDGPRTESLQKALKELRDEASVCGNRTFGTNTTYPLPEVVSEEISKLFFPEGRDPRAHYYHNVTGTFKGDWVFDKEIASKIDQEFPLPPAPKANDGKNETVTGINGALNNTETPTADKPTTLDPEATANSTKEESEDEKPADTIEDNKPKYQEDVEKFRGPFRFDEPGKFVFNLKETKANEYVNWVKGTWRLRHDDNEDYGIALNVQGVHFVNNGSFYMWGIPEETRMPIWRILDLMPTNASFELAAAAIKEQYQNRIKTVENIIAGYGSLDYPETAMSETSSCHYQMYMQLGAIGPSVRSSALKDLERGISTIKAPHLNSTLFVYSPNCRLTLAVKKAEGMKREKFYSKAVNYAGMAGTFIPRLPVHPVCGGVVFLIRLGGDIRNALHAGDLENTET
;
A
#
# COMPACT_ATOMS: atom_id res chain seq x y z
N MET A 1 -31.79 48.58 0.77
CA MET A 1 -30.60 48.42 -0.10
C MET A 1 -29.38 47.79 0.58
N ARG A 2 -29.17 47.91 1.91
CA ARG A 2 -28.02 47.29 2.58
C ARG A 2 -28.07 45.75 2.73
N GLU A 3 -29.26 45.15 2.82
CA GLU A 3 -29.37 43.68 3.00
C GLU A 3 -29.13 42.87 1.72
N GLY A 4 -29.36 43.44 0.54
CA GLY A 4 -29.09 42.77 -0.73
C GLY A 4 -27.60 42.63 -1.07
N ILE A 5 -26.75 43.53 -0.54
CA ILE A 5 -25.30 43.51 -0.80
C ILE A 5 -24.61 42.39 -0.01
N ILE A 6 -25.08 42.08 1.20
CA ILE A 6 -24.52 41.00 2.03
C ILE A 6 -24.84 39.63 1.40
N PHE A 7 -26.05 39.44 0.87
CA PHE A 7 -26.41 38.21 0.19
C PHE A 7 -25.63 38.02 -1.11
N LEU A 8 -25.40 39.10 -1.89
CA LEU A 8 -24.58 39.05 -3.10
C LEU A 8 -23.10 38.76 -2.80
N LEU A 9 -22.54 39.32 -1.72
CA LEU A 9 -21.17 39.06 -1.28
C LEU A 9 -21.00 37.63 -0.72
N PHE A 10 -22.01 37.08 -0.04
CA PHE A 10 -22.01 35.69 0.41
C PHE A 10 -22.15 34.71 -0.76
N LEU A 11 -22.99 35.04 -1.76
CA LEU A 11 -23.08 34.28 -3.01
C LEU A 11 -21.78 34.37 -3.81
N LEU A 12 -21.16 35.55 -3.87
CA LEU A 12 -19.85 35.75 -4.48
C LEU A 12 -18.76 35.02 -3.71
N TRP A 13 -18.84 34.87 -2.39
CA TRP A 13 -17.88 34.09 -1.60
C TRP A 13 -18.06 32.58 -1.78
N LEU A 14 -19.31 32.10 -1.89
CA LEU A 14 -19.60 30.71 -2.26
C LEU A 14 -19.24 30.39 -3.72
N LEU A 15 -19.27 31.38 -4.61
CA LEU A 15 -18.82 31.26 -6.00
C LEU A 15 -17.33 31.53 -6.18
N SER A 16 -16.72 32.31 -5.28
CA SER A 16 -15.27 32.52 -5.17
C SER A 16 -14.70 31.38 -4.32
N GLY A 17 -14.99 30.14 -4.73
CA GLY A 17 -14.35 28.96 -4.19
C GLY A 17 -12.86 29.27 -4.10
N ASP A 18 -12.36 29.30 -2.87
CA ASP A 18 -10.96 29.58 -2.59
C ASP A 18 -10.16 28.35 -3.06
N ASP A 19 -9.97 28.28 -4.37
CA ASP A 19 -9.24 27.21 -5.07
C ASP A 19 -7.72 27.37 -4.88
N GLY A 20 -7.28 28.45 -4.22
CA GLY A 20 -5.87 28.77 -3.98
C GLY A 20 -5.10 27.64 -3.28
N PRO A 21 -5.52 27.20 -2.07
CA PRO A 21 -4.82 26.15 -1.33
C PRO A 21 -4.82 24.78 -2.04
N ARG A 22 -5.87 24.49 -2.82
CA ARG A 22 -5.98 23.23 -3.59
C ARG A 22 -5.07 23.24 -4.81
N THR A 23 -5.00 24.36 -5.51
CA THR A 23 -4.16 24.47 -6.72
C THR A 23 -2.68 24.37 -6.37
N GLU A 24 -2.22 25.00 -5.28
CA GLU A 24 -0.83 24.92 -4.83
C GLU A 24 -0.44 23.48 -4.44
N SER A 25 -1.31 22.77 -3.70
CA SER A 25 -1.04 21.38 -3.32
C SER A 25 -1.00 20.42 -4.53
N LEU A 26 -1.88 20.61 -5.52
CA LEU A 26 -1.85 19.87 -6.77
C LEU A 26 -0.60 20.17 -7.62
N GLN A 27 -0.19 21.44 -7.70
CA GLN A 27 1.04 21.81 -8.40
C GLN A 27 2.29 21.22 -7.75
N LYS A 28 2.33 21.19 -6.41
CA LYS A 28 3.39 20.50 -5.65
C LYS A 28 3.40 19.01 -5.96
N ALA A 29 2.24 18.35 -5.91
CA ALA A 29 2.12 16.91 -6.23
C ALA A 29 2.56 16.62 -7.68
N LEU A 30 2.19 17.47 -8.64
CA LEU A 30 2.58 17.37 -10.04
C LEU A 30 4.10 17.48 -10.20
N LYS A 31 4.73 18.45 -9.52
CA LYS A 31 6.19 18.61 -9.51
C LYS A 31 6.87 17.36 -8.95
N GLU A 32 6.43 16.86 -7.80
CA GLU A 32 6.97 15.64 -7.18
C GLU A 32 6.83 14.42 -8.09
N LEU A 33 5.69 14.26 -8.77
CA LEU A 33 5.49 13.17 -9.74
C LEU A 33 6.46 13.26 -10.93
N ARG A 34 6.74 14.46 -11.43
CA ARG A 34 7.72 14.68 -12.52
C ARG A 34 9.14 14.40 -12.05
N ASP A 35 9.49 14.83 -10.84
CA ASP A 35 10.79 14.55 -10.22
C ASP A 35 10.99 13.03 -10.06
N GLU A 36 9.99 12.31 -9.55
CA GLU A 36 10.01 10.84 -9.45
C GLU A 36 10.12 10.15 -10.83
N ALA A 37 9.37 10.62 -11.82
CA ALA A 37 9.43 10.08 -13.17
C ALA A 37 10.82 10.25 -13.80
N SER A 38 11.48 11.38 -13.54
CA SER A 38 12.87 11.64 -13.95
C SER A 38 13.85 10.67 -13.27
N VAL A 39 13.71 10.45 -11.95
CA VAL A 39 14.51 9.46 -11.22
C VAL A 39 14.31 8.06 -11.81
N CYS A 40 13.08 7.68 -12.14
CA CYS A 40 12.78 6.40 -12.77
C CYS A 40 13.48 6.25 -14.14
N GLY A 41 13.50 7.31 -14.95
CA GLY A 41 14.12 7.29 -16.29
C GLY A 41 15.64 7.20 -16.30
N ASN A 42 16.30 7.64 -15.23
CA ASN A 42 17.76 7.64 -15.09
C ASN A 42 18.29 6.38 -14.37
N ARG A 43 17.42 5.50 -13.91
CA ARG A 43 17.82 4.34 -13.10
C ARG A 43 18.32 3.20 -13.98
N THR A 44 19.36 2.52 -13.52
CA THR A 44 19.91 1.33 -14.19
C THR A 44 19.85 0.11 -13.29
N PHE A 45 19.74 -1.07 -13.90
CA PHE A 45 19.68 -2.33 -13.19
C PHE A 45 20.88 -2.52 -12.24
N GLY A 46 20.61 -2.97 -11.01
CA GLY A 46 21.63 -3.29 -10.01
C GLY A 46 22.33 -2.09 -9.35
N THR A 47 21.98 -0.86 -9.73
CA THR A 47 22.57 0.35 -9.12
C THR A 47 21.73 0.91 -7.98
N ASN A 48 22.37 1.18 -6.84
CA ASN A 48 21.76 1.89 -5.71
C ASN A 48 20.50 1.19 -5.13
N THR A 49 20.63 -0.11 -4.83
CA THR A 49 19.62 -0.87 -4.09
C THR A 49 19.63 -0.42 -2.64
N THR A 50 18.65 0.41 -2.25
CA THR A 50 18.55 0.94 -0.88
C THR A 50 18.37 -0.15 0.17
N TYR A 51 17.79 -1.28 -0.22
CA TYR A 51 17.58 -2.44 0.63
C TYR A 51 18.13 -3.66 -0.10
N PRO A 52 19.41 -4.04 0.11
CA PRO A 52 19.92 -5.29 -0.42
C PRO A 52 19.06 -6.43 0.13
N LEU A 53 18.74 -7.37 -0.74
CA LEU A 53 17.92 -8.52 -0.39
C LEU A 53 18.80 -9.51 0.41
N PRO A 54 18.39 -9.92 1.62
CA PRO A 54 19.10 -10.97 2.36
C PRO A 54 19.24 -12.24 1.53
N GLU A 55 20.37 -12.95 1.64
CA GLU A 55 20.63 -14.19 0.91
C GLU A 55 19.53 -15.23 1.18
N VAL A 56 19.13 -15.38 2.45
CA VAL A 56 18.03 -16.27 2.85
C VAL A 56 16.70 -15.93 2.17
N VAL A 57 16.43 -14.64 1.95
CA VAL A 57 15.22 -14.19 1.25
C VAL A 57 15.33 -14.49 -0.24
N SER A 58 16.52 -14.30 -0.83
CA SER A 58 16.79 -14.63 -2.23
C SER A 58 16.58 -16.12 -2.54
N GLU A 59 16.97 -17.00 -1.62
CA GLU A 59 16.72 -18.43 -1.73
C GLU A 59 15.23 -18.77 -1.78
N GLU A 60 14.41 -18.17 -0.90
CA GLU A 60 12.96 -18.40 -0.89
C GLU A 60 12.27 -17.87 -2.14
N ILE A 61 12.69 -16.71 -2.63
CA ILE A 61 12.18 -16.18 -3.90
C ILE A 61 12.56 -17.09 -5.08
N SER A 62 13.76 -17.67 -5.03
CA SER A 62 14.20 -18.64 -6.04
C SER A 62 13.33 -19.90 -6.00
N LYS A 63 13.01 -20.43 -4.82
CA LYS A 63 12.08 -21.57 -4.65
C LYS A 63 10.68 -21.23 -5.16
N LEU A 64 10.22 -20.01 -4.92
CA LEU A 64 8.91 -19.52 -5.36
C LEU A 64 8.79 -19.49 -6.89
N PHE A 65 9.78 -18.93 -7.59
CA PHE A 65 9.73 -18.75 -9.05
C PHE A 65 10.25 -19.93 -9.86
N PHE A 66 11.08 -20.79 -9.27
CA PHE A 66 11.65 -21.96 -9.93
C PHE A 66 11.32 -23.24 -9.14
N PRO A 67 10.02 -23.58 -8.99
CA PRO A 67 9.65 -24.82 -8.32
C PRO A 67 10.18 -26.03 -9.10
N GLU A 68 10.59 -27.06 -8.37
CA GLU A 68 11.04 -28.33 -8.96
C GLU A 68 9.97 -28.90 -9.91
N GLY A 69 10.40 -29.31 -11.12
CA GLY A 69 9.49 -29.89 -12.10
C GLY A 69 8.62 -28.89 -12.87
N ARG A 70 8.97 -27.59 -12.88
CA ARG A 70 8.27 -26.58 -13.70
C ARG A 70 8.22 -27.00 -15.17
N ASP A 71 7.01 -27.11 -15.73
CA ASP A 71 6.81 -27.37 -17.16
C ASP A 71 7.23 -26.13 -17.97
N PRO A 72 8.20 -26.23 -18.91
CA PRO A 72 8.59 -25.12 -19.77
C PRO A 72 7.48 -24.65 -20.72
N ARG A 73 6.41 -25.45 -20.88
CA ARG A 73 5.22 -25.11 -21.69
C ARG A 73 4.04 -24.63 -20.83
N ALA A 74 4.26 -24.45 -19.53
CA ALA A 74 3.27 -23.85 -18.65
C ALA A 74 2.88 -22.47 -19.19
N HIS A 75 1.58 -22.19 -19.15
CA HIS A 75 1.05 -20.87 -19.43
C HIS A 75 0.19 -20.42 -18.25
N TYR A 76 0.04 -19.12 -18.12
CA TYR A 76 -0.55 -18.46 -16.96
C TYR A 76 -1.70 -17.55 -17.40
N TYR A 77 -2.52 -17.14 -16.45
CA TYR A 77 -3.53 -16.11 -16.69
C TYR A 77 -2.85 -14.80 -17.11
N HIS A 78 -3.40 -14.13 -18.13
CA HIS A 78 -2.87 -12.85 -18.59
C HIS A 78 -3.59 -11.68 -17.92
N ASN A 79 -4.81 -11.88 -17.40
CA ASN A 79 -5.49 -10.90 -16.56
C ASN A 79 -6.12 -11.57 -15.34
N VAL A 80 -5.59 -11.24 -14.16
CA VAL A 80 -6.04 -11.78 -12.86
C VAL A 80 -6.81 -10.78 -12.00
N THR A 81 -7.39 -9.75 -12.62
CA THR A 81 -8.27 -8.79 -11.91
C THR A 81 -9.34 -9.53 -11.11
N GLY A 82 -9.36 -9.33 -9.80
CA GLY A 82 -10.17 -10.11 -8.88
C GLY A 82 -9.67 -10.07 -7.44
N THR A 83 -9.99 -11.13 -6.70
CA THR A 83 -9.65 -11.25 -5.27
C THR A 83 -8.93 -12.57 -5.02
N PHE A 84 -7.80 -12.52 -4.31
CA PHE A 84 -7.12 -13.69 -3.76
C PHE A 84 -7.37 -13.77 -2.25
N LYS A 85 -7.53 -14.99 -1.74
CA LYS A 85 -7.67 -15.27 -0.31
C LYS A 85 -6.81 -16.48 0.07
N GLY A 86 -6.32 -16.49 1.29
CA GLY A 86 -5.58 -17.63 1.83
C GLY A 86 -5.06 -17.35 3.23
N ASP A 87 -4.27 -18.29 3.72
CA ASP A 87 -3.67 -18.23 5.04
C ASP A 87 -2.21 -17.75 4.90
N TRP A 88 -1.78 -16.88 5.80
CA TRP A 88 -0.40 -16.42 5.91
C TRP A 88 0.22 -16.97 7.18
N VAL A 89 1.53 -17.22 7.12
CA VAL A 89 2.33 -17.69 8.25
C VAL A 89 3.60 -16.85 8.34
N PHE A 90 3.94 -16.43 9.56
CA PHE A 90 5.22 -15.80 9.85
C PHE A 90 6.33 -16.85 9.96
N ASP A 91 7.37 -16.67 9.16
CA ASP A 91 8.51 -17.58 9.17
C ASP A 91 9.57 -17.11 10.17
N LYS A 92 9.49 -17.67 11.38
CA LYS A 92 10.42 -17.37 12.48
C LYS A 92 11.86 -17.77 12.15
N GLU A 93 12.05 -18.81 11.34
CA GLU A 93 13.39 -19.29 10.99
C GLU A 93 14.07 -18.32 10.02
N ILE A 94 13.36 -17.88 8.98
CA ILE A 94 13.88 -16.89 8.04
C ILE A 94 14.14 -15.56 8.74
N ALA A 95 13.20 -15.09 9.57
CA ALA A 95 13.38 -13.86 10.34
C ALA A 95 14.66 -13.91 11.21
N SER A 96 14.90 -15.04 11.89
CA SER A 96 16.12 -15.22 12.68
C SER A 96 17.39 -15.20 11.84
N LYS A 97 17.38 -15.78 10.64
CA LYS A 97 18.53 -15.74 9.71
C LYS A 97 18.79 -14.32 9.18
N ILE A 98 17.74 -13.54 8.90
CA ILE A 98 17.85 -12.13 8.50
C ILE A 98 18.55 -11.32 9.60
N ASP A 99 18.19 -11.55 10.86
CA ASP A 99 18.81 -10.86 11.99
C ASP A 99 20.29 -11.23 12.18
N GLN A 100 20.70 -12.44 11.77
CA GLN A 100 22.10 -12.85 11.76
C GLN A 100 22.91 -12.21 10.63
N GLU A 101 22.32 -12.08 9.44
CA GLU A 101 22.97 -11.51 8.25
C GLU A 101 23.11 -9.98 8.35
N PHE A 102 22.12 -9.32 8.94
CA PHE A 102 22.10 -7.87 9.17
C PHE A 102 22.01 -7.57 10.66
N PRO A 103 23.07 -7.87 11.45
CA PRO A 103 23.01 -7.69 12.89
C PRO A 103 22.70 -6.23 13.24
N LEU A 104 21.90 -6.04 14.28
CA LEU A 104 21.59 -4.71 14.78
C LEU A 104 22.88 -4.03 15.24
N PRO A 105 23.04 -2.71 15.00
CA PRO A 105 24.12 -1.99 15.65
C PRO A 105 24.01 -2.23 17.17
N PRO A 106 25.12 -2.55 17.84
CA PRO A 106 25.09 -2.81 19.27
C PRO A 106 24.47 -1.61 19.99
N ALA A 107 23.68 -1.88 21.04
CA ALA A 107 23.16 -0.81 21.88
C ALA A 107 24.32 0.12 22.27
N PRO A 108 24.14 1.45 22.21
CA PRO A 108 25.15 2.36 22.72
C PRO A 108 25.46 1.91 24.14
N LYS A 109 26.73 1.57 24.41
CA LYS A 109 27.15 1.17 25.75
C LYS A 109 26.67 2.28 26.67
N ALA A 110 25.83 1.94 27.66
CA ALA A 110 25.49 2.88 28.71
C ALA A 110 26.82 3.42 29.21
N ASN A 111 27.06 4.72 29.03
CA ASN A 111 28.27 5.34 29.54
C ASN A 111 28.15 5.18 31.05
N ASP A 112 28.81 4.15 31.60
CA ASP A 112 29.05 4.00 33.02
C ASP A 112 29.63 5.34 33.45
N GLY A 113 28.86 6.10 34.22
CA GLY A 113 29.05 7.53 34.47
C GLY A 113 30.38 7.91 35.13
N LYS A 114 31.49 7.67 34.46
CA LYS A 114 32.72 8.40 34.67
C LYS A 114 32.53 9.73 33.99
N ASN A 115 32.23 10.71 34.82
CA ASN A 115 32.36 12.13 34.55
C ASN A 115 33.78 12.42 34.01
N GLU A 116 34.03 12.15 32.74
CA GLU A 116 35.18 12.71 32.05
C GLU A 116 34.92 14.20 31.91
N THR A 117 35.60 14.94 32.78
CA THR A 117 35.60 16.39 32.79
C THR A 117 36.20 16.83 31.46
N VAL A 118 35.37 17.35 30.56
CA VAL A 118 35.78 17.86 29.25
C VAL A 118 36.61 19.13 29.48
N THR A 119 37.92 18.96 29.64
CA THR A 119 38.89 20.05 29.55
C THR A 119 39.41 20.16 28.12
N GLY A 120 38.89 21.14 27.39
CA GLY A 120 39.66 21.99 26.47
C GLY A 120 39.98 21.44 25.08
N ILE A 121 39.27 21.96 24.06
CA ILE A 121 39.85 22.19 22.73
C ILE A 121 39.41 23.58 22.25
N ASN A 122 40.33 24.54 22.34
CA ASN A 122 40.32 25.76 21.54
C ASN A 122 40.85 25.39 20.14
N GLY A 123 40.03 25.57 19.10
CA GLY A 123 40.39 25.32 17.71
C GLY A 123 39.75 26.33 16.78
N ALA A 124 40.51 27.38 16.49
CA ALA A 124 40.35 28.45 15.50
C ALA A 124 39.26 28.29 14.42
N LEU A 125 38.28 29.20 14.43
CA LEU A 125 37.46 29.58 13.28
C LEU A 125 38.23 30.60 12.42
N ASN A 126 38.44 30.28 11.15
CA ASN A 126 38.85 31.25 10.14
C ASN A 126 37.62 31.83 9.44
N ASN A 127 37.55 33.16 9.47
CA ASN A 127 36.54 33.99 8.83
C ASN A 127 36.77 34.06 7.30
N THR A 128 35.69 34.08 6.52
CA THR A 128 35.71 34.67 5.17
C THR A 128 34.41 35.42 4.93
N GLU A 129 34.57 36.61 4.36
CA GLU A 129 33.69 37.78 4.43
C GLU A 129 32.46 37.74 3.53
N THR A 130 31.47 38.53 3.97
CA THR A 130 30.22 38.97 3.33
C THR A 130 30.44 39.95 2.16
N PRO A 131 29.40 40.25 1.35
CA PRO A 131 28.68 41.54 1.54
C PRO A 131 27.14 41.44 1.32
N THR A 132 26.32 41.80 2.31
CA THR A 132 25.52 43.05 2.50
C THR A 132 24.49 43.43 1.43
N ALA A 133 23.21 43.43 1.81
CA ALA A 133 22.23 44.50 1.52
C ALA A 133 20.93 44.36 2.37
N ASP A 134 20.83 45.19 3.40
CA ASP A 134 19.71 46.01 3.92
C ASP A 134 18.24 45.52 4.11
N LYS A 135 17.77 45.82 5.34
CA LYS A 135 16.51 46.49 5.78
C LYS A 135 15.36 45.63 6.38
N PRO A 136 14.44 46.21 7.21
CA PRO A 136 14.63 46.46 8.64
C PRO A 136 13.54 45.86 9.58
N THR A 137 13.92 45.85 10.86
CA THR A 137 13.26 45.59 12.15
C THR A 137 11.83 46.11 12.39
N THR A 138 11.02 45.33 13.14
CA THR A 138 10.08 45.84 14.17
C THR A 138 9.99 44.88 15.37
N LEU A 139 10.02 45.47 16.58
CA LEU A 139 9.86 44.90 17.94
C LEU A 139 8.38 44.56 18.23
N ASP A 140 8.01 43.62 19.11
CA ASP A 140 7.97 43.78 20.57
C ASP A 140 7.86 42.43 21.34
N PRO A 141 8.13 42.42 22.67
CA PRO A 141 8.14 41.26 23.54
C PRO A 141 6.88 41.17 24.43
N GLU A 142 6.50 39.95 24.84
CA GLU A 142 5.74 39.79 26.08
C GLU A 142 6.10 38.48 26.80
N ALA A 143 6.41 38.66 28.08
CA ALA A 143 6.80 37.65 29.03
C ALA A 143 5.60 37.23 29.87
N THR A 144 5.48 35.94 30.17
CA THR A 144 4.71 35.50 31.35
C THR A 144 5.41 34.33 32.02
N ALA A 145 5.99 34.61 33.18
CA ALA A 145 6.38 33.62 34.17
C ALA A 145 5.15 33.14 34.94
N ASN A 146 5.10 31.87 35.32
CA ASN A 146 4.53 31.49 36.61
C ASN A 146 5.14 30.18 37.14
N SER A 147 5.67 30.31 38.35
CA SER A 147 6.06 29.28 39.30
C SER A 147 4.81 28.70 39.97
N THR A 148 4.81 27.42 40.37
CA THR A 148 4.84 26.99 41.80
C THR A 148 4.71 25.47 41.93
N LYS A 149 5.60 24.95 42.77
CA LYS A 149 5.76 23.62 43.39
C LYS A 149 4.48 23.04 44.01
N GLU A 150 4.35 21.71 44.01
CA GLU A 150 4.12 20.95 45.25
C GLU A 150 4.56 19.48 45.09
N GLU A 151 5.41 19.05 46.02
CA GLU A 151 5.90 17.69 46.22
C GLU A 151 4.85 16.87 46.96
N SER A 152 4.58 15.65 46.49
CA SER A 152 4.05 14.57 47.31
C SER A 152 4.89 13.32 47.08
N GLU A 153 5.66 12.98 48.10
CA GLU A 153 6.43 11.74 48.22
C GLU A 153 5.44 10.57 48.33
N ASP A 154 5.45 9.67 47.35
CA ASP A 154 4.86 8.34 47.49
C ASP A 154 5.87 7.29 46.98
N GLU A 155 5.89 6.20 47.72
CA GLU A 155 6.91 5.17 47.80
C GLU A 155 7.32 4.57 46.44
N LYS A 156 8.64 4.64 46.15
CA LYS A 156 9.28 4.06 44.98
C LYS A 156 9.31 2.52 45.11
N PRO A 157 8.54 1.75 44.31
CA PRO A 157 8.71 0.31 44.28
C PRO A 157 10.06 -0.03 43.66
N ALA A 158 10.69 -1.09 44.18
CA ALA A 158 12.01 -1.58 43.82
C ALA A 158 12.28 -1.48 42.30
N ASP A 159 13.41 -0.83 41.96
CA ASP A 159 13.94 -0.74 40.60
C ASP A 159 14.08 -2.15 40.02
N THR A 160 13.05 -2.62 39.32
CA THR A 160 13.19 -3.66 38.31
C THR A 160 14.20 -3.11 37.32
N ILE A 161 15.30 -3.84 37.16
CA ILE A 161 16.27 -3.63 36.08
C ILE A 161 15.47 -3.80 34.79
N GLU A 162 14.95 -2.69 34.25
CA GLU A 162 14.41 -2.66 32.90
C GLU A 162 15.59 -3.00 31.99
N ASP A 163 15.54 -4.20 31.41
CA ASP A 163 16.45 -4.63 30.37
C ASP A 163 16.43 -3.57 29.26
N ASN A 164 17.48 -2.73 29.21
CA ASN A 164 17.64 -1.67 28.22
C ASN A 164 17.68 -2.30 26.83
N LYS A 165 16.52 -2.41 26.17
CA LYS A 165 16.45 -2.81 24.76
C LYS A 165 17.27 -1.81 23.93
N PRO A 166 18.01 -2.28 22.91
CA PRO A 166 18.69 -1.37 21.99
C PRO A 166 17.66 -0.47 21.31
N LYS A 167 17.92 0.85 21.21
CA LYS A 167 17.06 1.85 20.54
C LYS A 167 16.52 1.42 19.17
N TYR A 168 17.31 0.67 18.40
CA TYR A 168 16.87 0.15 17.10
C TYR A 168 15.76 -0.91 17.21
N GLN A 169 15.78 -1.76 18.25
CA GLN A 169 14.74 -2.76 18.48
C GLN A 169 13.40 -2.08 18.79
N GLU A 170 13.44 -1.00 19.56
CA GLU A 170 12.28 -0.14 19.82
C GLU A 170 11.76 0.48 18.53
N ASP A 171 12.65 0.92 17.62
CA ASP A 171 12.26 1.43 16.31
C ASP A 171 11.56 0.34 15.47
N VAL A 172 12.06 -0.90 15.46
CA VAL A 172 11.43 -2.03 14.73
C VAL A 172 10.04 -2.36 15.30
N GLU A 173 9.91 -2.46 16.63
CA GLU A 173 8.63 -2.70 17.30
C GLU A 173 7.65 -1.55 17.03
N LYS A 174 8.13 -0.32 17.04
CA LYS A 174 7.36 0.88 16.66
C LYS A 174 6.88 0.85 15.21
N PHE A 175 7.71 0.41 14.27
CA PHE A 175 7.30 0.28 12.86
C PHE A 175 6.26 -0.83 12.67
N ARG A 176 6.37 -1.94 13.41
CA ARG A 176 5.40 -3.04 13.37
C ARG A 176 4.02 -2.60 13.83
N GLY A 177 3.96 -1.74 14.85
CA GLY A 177 2.71 -1.30 15.46
C GLY A 177 2.11 -2.39 16.36
N PRO A 178 0.81 -2.32 16.70
CA PRO A 178 0.17 -3.25 17.62
C PRO A 178 -0.15 -4.63 17.00
N PHE A 179 -0.03 -4.77 15.67
CA PHE A 179 -0.39 -5.99 14.96
C PHE A 179 0.56 -7.16 15.27
N ARG A 180 0.00 -8.33 15.54
CA ARG A 180 0.73 -9.50 16.05
C ARG A 180 1.18 -10.46 14.95
N PHE A 181 2.30 -10.16 14.30
CA PHE A 181 2.80 -11.01 13.21
C PHE A 181 3.23 -12.42 13.64
N ASP A 182 3.37 -12.71 14.93
CA ASP A 182 3.86 -14.00 15.42
C ASP A 182 2.83 -15.14 15.39
N GLU A 183 1.57 -14.82 15.09
CA GLU A 183 0.45 -15.75 14.94
C GLU A 183 0.07 -15.94 13.47
N PRO A 184 -0.46 -17.11 13.07
CA PRO A 184 -1.02 -17.28 11.73
C PRO A 184 -2.28 -16.43 11.55
N GLY A 185 -2.66 -16.20 10.29
CA GLY A 185 -3.91 -15.52 10.01
C GLY A 185 -4.34 -15.63 8.57
N LYS A 186 -5.34 -14.83 8.20
CA LYS A 186 -5.91 -14.79 6.85
C LYS A 186 -5.56 -13.50 6.15
N PHE A 187 -5.54 -13.56 4.82
CA PHE A 187 -5.46 -12.37 4.01
C PHE A 187 -6.51 -12.33 2.92
N VAL A 188 -6.81 -11.10 2.49
CA VAL A 188 -7.60 -10.81 1.29
C VAL A 188 -6.81 -9.83 0.45
N PHE A 189 -6.55 -10.19 -0.80
CA PHE A 189 -5.88 -9.32 -1.77
C PHE A 189 -6.82 -8.99 -2.92
N ASN A 190 -7.31 -7.76 -2.96
CA ASN A 190 -8.10 -7.25 -4.07
C ASN A 190 -7.15 -6.60 -5.08
N LEU A 191 -7.14 -7.09 -6.31
CA LEU A 191 -6.15 -6.72 -7.32
C LEU A 191 -6.84 -6.34 -8.63
N LYS A 192 -6.42 -5.22 -9.22
CA LYS A 192 -6.78 -4.74 -10.55
C LYS A 192 -5.54 -4.73 -11.41
N GLU A 193 -5.60 -5.42 -12.54
CA GLU A 193 -4.57 -5.37 -13.56
C GLU A 193 -4.95 -4.43 -14.68
N THR A 194 -3.95 -3.75 -15.24
CA THR A 194 -4.10 -2.94 -16.44
C THR A 194 -2.94 -3.29 -17.36
N LYS A 195 -3.25 -3.58 -18.62
CA LYS A 195 -2.22 -3.89 -19.60
C LYS A 195 -1.33 -2.66 -19.78
N ALA A 196 -0.02 -2.80 -19.58
CA ALA A 196 0.95 -1.75 -19.85
C ALA A 196 1.67 -2.02 -21.18
N ASN A 197 2.18 -3.25 -21.37
CA ASN A 197 2.72 -3.69 -22.65
C ASN A 197 2.33 -5.15 -22.95
N GLU A 198 2.95 -5.77 -23.96
CA GLU A 198 2.65 -7.15 -24.35
C GLU A 198 3.07 -8.19 -23.28
N TYR A 199 4.11 -7.87 -22.51
CA TYR A 199 4.77 -8.81 -21.60
C TYR A 199 4.48 -8.52 -20.13
N VAL A 200 4.12 -7.28 -19.82
CA VAL A 200 3.95 -6.78 -18.45
C VAL A 200 2.61 -6.08 -18.32
N ASN A 201 1.87 -6.49 -17.30
CA ASN A 201 0.74 -5.74 -16.79
C ASN A 201 1.16 -4.91 -15.58
N TRP A 202 0.56 -3.73 -15.48
CA TRP A 202 0.56 -2.96 -14.25
C TRP A 202 -0.45 -3.54 -13.27
N VAL A 203 -0.05 -3.61 -12.00
CA VAL A 203 -0.84 -4.17 -10.91
C VAL A 203 -1.07 -3.09 -9.86
N LYS A 204 -2.33 -2.91 -9.44
CA LYS A 204 -2.68 -2.13 -8.25
C LYS A 204 -3.72 -2.87 -7.43
N GLY A 205 -3.69 -2.71 -6.11
CA GLY A 205 -4.63 -3.41 -5.24
C GLY A 205 -4.53 -3.03 -3.78
N THR A 206 -5.36 -3.68 -2.98
CA THR A 206 -5.37 -3.55 -1.53
C THR A 206 -5.20 -4.94 -0.92
N TRP A 207 -4.18 -5.09 -0.09
CA TRP A 207 -3.90 -6.31 0.65
C TRP A 207 -4.26 -6.12 2.11
N ARG A 208 -5.14 -6.97 2.64
CA ARG A 208 -5.59 -6.92 4.03
C ARG A 208 -5.13 -8.17 4.76
N LEU A 209 -4.40 -7.97 5.85
CA LEU A 209 -3.97 -9.00 6.80
C LEU A 209 -4.91 -9.00 8.00
N ARG A 210 -5.32 -10.18 8.47
CA ARG A 210 -6.17 -10.36 9.65
C ARG A 210 -5.68 -11.56 10.46
N HIS A 211 -5.94 -11.55 11.75
CA HIS A 211 -5.78 -12.73 12.60
C HIS A 211 -6.92 -13.73 12.38
N ASP A 212 -6.69 -15.00 12.72
CA ASP A 212 -7.71 -16.05 12.56
C ASP A 212 -8.90 -15.89 13.50
N ASP A 213 -8.67 -15.27 14.66
CA ASP A 213 -9.64 -15.08 15.75
C ASP A 213 -10.38 -13.74 15.67
N ASN A 214 -9.91 -12.79 14.84
CA ASN A 214 -10.44 -11.45 14.76
C ASN A 214 -10.64 -10.97 13.31
N GLU A 215 -11.88 -11.00 12.84
CA GLU A 215 -12.22 -10.59 11.47
C GLU A 215 -12.32 -9.06 11.29
N ASP A 216 -12.50 -8.31 12.38
CA ASP A 216 -12.81 -6.88 12.34
C ASP A 216 -11.56 -5.99 12.32
N TYR A 217 -10.41 -6.52 12.78
CA TYR A 217 -9.16 -5.77 12.91
C TYR A 217 -8.03 -6.37 12.07
N GLY A 218 -7.13 -5.51 11.59
CA GLY A 218 -6.03 -5.93 10.74
C GLY A 218 -5.30 -4.78 10.06
N ILE A 219 -4.29 -5.12 9.27
CA ILE A 219 -3.51 -4.14 8.49
C ILE A 219 -4.04 -4.10 7.06
N ALA A 220 -4.33 -2.91 6.56
CA ALA A 220 -4.59 -2.65 5.14
C ALA A 220 -3.38 -2.00 4.46
N LEU A 221 -3.00 -2.57 3.32
CA LEU A 221 -1.83 -2.14 2.54
C LEU A 221 -2.26 -1.79 1.12
N ASN A 222 -1.82 -0.63 0.64
CA ASN A 222 -1.83 -0.27 -0.76
C ASN A 222 -0.70 -1.01 -1.47
N VAL A 223 -1.04 -1.84 -2.44
CA VAL A 223 -0.10 -2.68 -3.19
C VAL A 223 -0.05 -2.22 -4.65
N GLN A 224 1.17 -2.07 -5.17
CA GLN A 224 1.40 -1.75 -6.57
C GLN A 224 2.59 -2.54 -7.10
N GLY A 225 2.58 -2.90 -8.38
CA GLY A 225 3.62 -3.74 -8.93
C GLY A 225 3.46 -4.03 -10.41
N VAL A 226 4.20 -5.03 -10.86
CA VAL A 226 4.16 -5.54 -12.22
C VAL A 226 3.90 -7.04 -12.22
N HIS A 227 3.15 -7.50 -13.21
CA HIS A 227 2.89 -8.91 -13.50
C HIS A 227 3.48 -9.27 -14.87
N PHE A 228 4.41 -10.21 -14.89
CA PHE A 228 4.99 -10.77 -16.10
C PHE A 228 4.13 -11.90 -16.64
N VAL A 229 3.39 -11.58 -17.70
CA VAL A 229 2.34 -12.45 -18.26
C VAL A 229 2.89 -13.80 -18.75
N ASN A 230 4.12 -13.81 -19.26
CA ASN A 230 4.73 -15.02 -19.82
C ASN A 230 5.03 -16.10 -18.77
N ASN A 231 5.34 -15.71 -17.54
CA ASN A 231 5.80 -16.63 -16.50
C ASN A 231 4.90 -16.63 -15.25
N GLY A 232 3.89 -15.76 -15.20
CA GLY A 232 2.94 -15.64 -14.09
C GLY A 232 3.54 -15.06 -12.81
N SER A 233 4.69 -14.39 -12.89
CA SER A 233 5.38 -13.80 -11.74
C SER A 233 4.98 -12.36 -11.49
N PHE A 234 4.87 -11.99 -10.22
CA PHE A 234 4.51 -10.67 -9.74
C PHE A 234 5.63 -10.14 -8.86
N TYR A 235 5.94 -8.87 -9.05
CA TYR A 235 6.86 -8.11 -8.22
C TYR A 235 6.14 -6.85 -7.80
N MET A 236 5.85 -6.74 -6.51
CA MET A 236 5.01 -5.68 -5.98
C MET A 236 5.62 -5.10 -4.72
N TRP A 237 5.28 -3.85 -4.45
CA TRP A 237 5.53 -3.19 -3.18
C TRP A 237 4.18 -2.98 -2.48
N GLY A 238 4.15 -3.19 -1.17
CA GLY A 238 3.00 -2.92 -0.31
C GLY A 238 3.38 -1.89 0.75
N ILE A 239 2.55 -0.86 0.95
CA ILE A 239 2.74 0.14 2.01
C ILE A 239 1.41 0.43 2.72
N PRO A 240 1.45 0.94 3.96
CA PRO A 240 0.25 1.37 4.67
C PRO A 240 -0.53 2.43 3.89
N GLU A 241 -1.86 2.42 4.01
CA GLU A 241 -2.77 3.21 3.17
C GLU A 241 -2.48 4.72 3.19
N GLU A 242 -2.01 5.23 4.32
CA GLU A 242 -1.71 6.65 4.57
C GLU A 242 -0.38 7.12 3.95
N THR A 243 0.44 6.19 3.46
CA THR A 243 1.77 6.51 2.93
C THR A 243 1.73 6.54 1.39
N ARG A 244 2.46 7.48 0.79
CA ARG A 244 2.65 7.53 -0.67
C ARG A 244 3.73 6.56 -1.11
N MET A 245 3.44 5.74 -2.12
CA MET A 245 4.40 4.77 -2.67
C MET A 245 5.24 5.39 -3.79
N PRO A 246 6.58 5.45 -3.63
CA PRO A 246 7.46 5.71 -4.77
C PRO A 246 7.46 4.48 -5.70
N ILE A 247 6.76 4.58 -6.83
CA ILE A 247 6.54 3.46 -7.77
C ILE A 247 7.86 2.89 -8.29
N TRP A 248 8.85 3.75 -8.52
CA TRP A 248 10.17 3.37 -9.03
C TRP A 248 10.90 2.32 -8.16
N ARG A 249 10.48 2.13 -6.90
CA ARG A 249 10.99 1.06 -6.01
C ARG A 249 10.73 -0.34 -6.54
N ILE A 250 9.67 -0.54 -7.33
CA ILE A 250 9.37 -1.85 -7.93
C ILE A 250 10.53 -2.32 -8.83
N LEU A 251 11.31 -1.39 -9.40
CA LEU A 251 12.48 -1.73 -10.20
C LEU A 251 13.61 -2.40 -9.40
N ASP A 252 13.67 -2.15 -8.09
CA ASP A 252 14.65 -2.80 -7.20
C ASP A 252 14.36 -4.30 -7.01
N LEU A 253 13.14 -4.74 -7.35
CA LEU A 253 12.70 -6.13 -7.19
C LEU A 253 13.05 -7.00 -8.40
N MET A 254 13.52 -6.40 -9.49
CA MET A 254 13.71 -7.09 -10.75
C MET A 254 14.92 -8.02 -10.66
N PRO A 255 14.80 -9.31 -11.06
CA PRO A 255 15.92 -10.26 -10.94
C PRO A 255 16.96 -10.10 -12.05
N THR A 256 16.60 -9.51 -13.19
CA THR A 256 17.46 -9.41 -14.37
C THR A 256 17.31 -8.05 -15.04
N ASN A 257 18.31 -7.65 -15.85
CA ASN A 257 18.23 -6.44 -16.66
C ASN A 257 17.05 -6.47 -17.65
N ALA A 258 16.75 -7.63 -18.25
CA ALA A 258 15.64 -7.77 -19.19
C ALA A 258 14.28 -7.52 -18.50
N SER A 259 14.06 -8.12 -17.33
CA SER A 259 12.85 -7.84 -16.54
C SER A 259 12.78 -6.38 -16.09
N PHE A 260 13.93 -5.79 -15.75
CA PHE A 260 14.03 -4.39 -15.36
C PHE A 260 13.58 -3.44 -16.47
N GLU A 261 14.07 -3.62 -17.70
CA GLU A 261 13.70 -2.76 -18.84
C GLU A 261 12.19 -2.84 -19.14
N LEU A 262 11.62 -4.05 -19.11
CA LEU A 262 10.19 -4.26 -19.32
C LEU A 262 9.33 -3.63 -18.21
N ALA A 263 9.74 -3.76 -16.96
CA ALA A 263 9.06 -3.13 -15.82
C ALA A 263 9.21 -1.60 -15.84
N ALA A 264 10.38 -1.09 -16.21
CA ALA A 264 10.64 0.35 -16.32
C ALA A 264 9.75 1.00 -17.39
N ALA A 265 9.55 0.33 -18.53
CA ALA A 265 8.61 0.78 -19.55
C ALA A 265 7.17 0.87 -19.00
N ALA A 266 6.70 -0.16 -18.27
CA ALA A 266 5.37 -0.17 -17.67
C ALA A 266 5.21 0.93 -16.59
N ILE A 267 6.21 1.12 -15.73
CA ILE A 267 6.19 2.15 -14.67
C ILE A 267 6.21 3.55 -15.25
N LYS A 268 6.97 3.79 -16.32
CA LYS A 268 7.01 5.08 -17.02
C LYS A 268 5.63 5.49 -17.53
N GLU A 269 4.90 4.55 -18.13
CA GLU A 269 3.51 4.77 -18.57
C GLU A 269 2.60 5.15 -17.40
N GLN A 270 2.76 4.50 -16.24
CA GLN A 270 1.98 4.85 -15.04
C GLN A 270 2.29 6.24 -14.50
N TYR A 271 3.55 6.67 -14.52
CA TYR A 271 3.90 8.05 -14.18
C TYR A 271 3.24 9.04 -15.14
N GLN A 272 3.28 8.77 -16.45
CA GLN A 272 2.64 9.62 -17.45
C GLN A 272 1.12 9.71 -17.23
N ASN A 273 0.47 8.58 -16.94
CA ASN A 273 -0.97 8.55 -16.63
C ASN A 273 -1.29 9.38 -15.39
N ARG A 274 -0.52 9.24 -14.30
CA ARG A 274 -0.72 10.03 -13.07
C ARG A 274 -0.50 11.52 -13.29
N ILE A 275 0.56 11.89 -14.01
CA ILE A 275 0.85 13.28 -14.38
C ILE A 275 -0.34 13.86 -15.15
N LYS A 276 -0.82 13.16 -16.18
CA LYS A 276 -1.98 13.57 -16.97
C LYS A 276 -3.25 13.69 -16.14
N THR A 277 -3.51 12.76 -15.22
CA THR A 277 -4.67 12.85 -14.30
C THR A 277 -4.59 14.11 -13.43
N VAL A 278 -3.44 14.40 -12.84
CA VAL A 278 -3.26 15.60 -12.01
C VAL A 278 -3.39 16.88 -12.85
N GLU A 279 -2.83 16.92 -14.06
CA GLU A 279 -2.99 18.03 -15.01
C GLU A 279 -4.46 18.25 -15.38
N ASN A 280 -5.21 17.17 -15.64
CA ASN A 280 -6.64 17.25 -15.93
C ASN A 280 -7.45 17.80 -14.75
N ILE A 281 -7.12 17.42 -13.51
CA ILE A 281 -7.77 17.94 -12.31
C ILE A 281 -7.47 19.44 -12.16
N ILE A 282 -6.22 19.86 -12.35
CA ILE A 282 -5.83 21.29 -12.33
C ILE A 282 -6.58 22.09 -13.41
N ALA A 283 -6.80 21.49 -14.58
CA ALA A 283 -7.54 22.10 -15.68
C ALA A 283 -9.08 22.05 -15.51
N GLY A 284 -9.59 21.47 -14.42
CA GLY A 284 -11.03 21.36 -14.15
C GLY A 284 -11.75 20.27 -14.96
N TYR A 285 -11.02 19.37 -15.62
CA TYR A 285 -11.57 18.25 -16.39
C TYR A 285 -11.80 16.96 -15.56
N GLY A 286 -11.49 16.97 -14.26
CA GLY A 286 -11.65 15.79 -13.41
C GLY A 286 -11.84 16.13 -11.92
N SER A 287 -12.38 15.17 -11.18
CA SER A 287 -12.53 15.22 -9.72
C SER A 287 -11.54 14.27 -9.04
N LEU A 288 -11.20 14.58 -7.78
CA LEU A 288 -10.48 13.65 -6.91
C LEU A 288 -11.50 12.76 -6.20
N ASP A 289 -11.50 11.48 -6.55
CA ASP A 289 -12.20 10.47 -5.76
C ASP A 289 -11.28 10.04 -4.62
N TYR A 290 -11.65 10.42 -3.40
CA TYR A 290 -10.95 9.96 -2.20
C TYR A 290 -11.49 8.57 -1.86
N PRO A 291 -10.65 7.53 -1.85
CA PRO A 291 -11.09 6.24 -1.37
C PRO A 291 -11.53 6.38 0.09
N GLU A 292 -12.67 5.78 0.45
CA GLU A 292 -13.06 5.65 1.85
C GLU A 292 -12.00 4.82 2.58
N THR A 293 -11.31 5.44 3.52
CA THR A 293 -10.30 4.77 4.34
C THR A 293 -10.99 3.75 5.25
N ALA A 294 -10.58 2.49 5.12
CA ALA A 294 -11.04 1.46 6.03
C ALA A 294 -10.35 1.63 7.39
N MET A 295 -11.04 1.28 8.49
CA MET A 295 -10.40 1.16 9.80
C MET A 295 -9.29 0.11 9.70
N SER A 296 -8.03 0.55 9.81
CA SER A 296 -6.84 -0.29 9.79
C SER A 296 -6.05 -0.04 11.07
N GLU A 297 -5.44 -1.09 11.60
CA GLU A 297 -4.41 -0.92 12.61
C GLU A 297 -3.22 -0.16 12.02
N THR A 298 -2.56 0.62 12.87
CA THR A 298 -1.41 1.43 12.46
C THR A 298 -0.20 0.53 12.33
N SER A 299 0.35 0.44 11.12
CA SER A 299 1.66 -0.14 10.86
C SER A 299 2.42 0.78 9.93
N SER A 300 3.73 0.86 10.08
CA SER A 300 4.63 1.62 9.21
C SER A 300 5.56 0.69 8.42
N CYS A 301 5.27 -0.61 8.39
CA CYS A 301 6.04 -1.58 7.62
C CYS A 301 5.83 -1.41 6.12
N HIS A 302 6.94 -1.42 5.38
CA HIS A 302 6.94 -1.50 3.92
C HIS A 302 7.26 -2.92 3.50
N TYR A 303 6.62 -3.41 2.44
CA TYR A 303 6.66 -4.80 2.04
C TYR A 303 7.11 -4.95 0.59
N GLN A 304 8.14 -5.76 0.36
CA GLN A 304 8.47 -6.33 -0.93
C GLN A 304 7.68 -7.64 -1.08
N MET A 305 6.87 -7.74 -2.11
CA MET A 305 5.94 -8.85 -2.31
C MET A 305 6.23 -9.56 -3.63
N TYR A 306 6.37 -10.87 -3.56
CA TYR A 306 6.68 -11.76 -4.67
C TYR A 306 5.56 -12.79 -4.77
N MET A 307 4.81 -12.79 -5.87
CA MET A 307 3.71 -13.75 -6.06
C MET A 307 3.92 -14.54 -7.35
N GLN A 308 3.67 -15.84 -7.31
CA GLN A 308 3.72 -16.73 -8.47
C GLN A 308 2.35 -17.37 -8.68
N LEU A 309 1.77 -17.16 -9.85
CA LEU A 309 0.56 -17.86 -10.27
C LEU A 309 0.84 -19.34 -10.51
N GLY A 310 -0.11 -20.20 -10.17
CA GLY A 310 -0.06 -21.59 -10.59
C GLY A 310 -0.21 -21.72 -12.10
N ALA A 311 0.50 -22.68 -12.68
CA ALA A 311 0.40 -23.01 -14.09
C ALA A 311 -1.00 -23.54 -14.42
N ILE A 312 -1.53 -23.13 -15.57
CA ILE A 312 -2.78 -23.67 -16.07
C ILE A 312 -2.52 -25.06 -16.65
N GLY A 313 -3.45 -25.98 -16.39
CA GLY A 313 -3.32 -27.37 -16.83
C GLY A 313 -3.15 -27.47 -18.36
N PRO A 314 -2.38 -28.46 -18.85
CA PRO A 314 -2.02 -28.59 -20.27
C PRO A 314 -3.22 -28.87 -21.19
N SER A 315 -4.39 -29.21 -20.62
CA SER A 315 -5.64 -29.41 -21.35
C SER A 315 -6.24 -28.10 -21.89
N VAL A 316 -5.86 -26.95 -21.34
CA VAL A 316 -6.36 -25.64 -21.77
C VAL A 316 -5.35 -25.03 -22.73
N ARG A 317 -5.82 -24.58 -23.90
CA ARG A 317 -4.95 -23.88 -24.86
C ARG A 317 -4.84 -22.41 -24.47
N SER A 318 -3.65 -21.82 -24.63
CA SER A 318 -3.42 -20.39 -24.38
C SER A 318 -4.38 -19.48 -25.18
N SER A 319 -4.74 -19.86 -26.42
CA SER A 319 -5.74 -19.13 -27.21
C SER A 319 -7.13 -19.15 -26.56
N ALA A 320 -7.57 -20.30 -26.04
CA ALA A 320 -8.87 -20.43 -25.39
C ALA A 320 -8.93 -19.63 -24.08
N LEU A 321 -7.79 -19.48 -23.40
CA LEU A 321 -7.67 -18.63 -22.21
C LEU A 321 -7.81 -17.15 -22.56
N LYS A 322 -7.14 -16.69 -23.62
CA LYS A 322 -7.29 -15.31 -24.13
C LYS A 322 -8.74 -15.03 -24.55
N ASP A 323 -9.39 -15.99 -25.19
CA ASP A 323 -10.80 -15.88 -25.57
C ASP A 323 -11.71 -15.83 -24.34
N LEU A 324 -11.42 -16.59 -23.28
CA LEU A 324 -12.13 -16.53 -22.02
C LEU A 324 -11.98 -15.15 -21.35
N GLU A 325 -10.78 -14.56 -21.36
CA GLU A 325 -10.53 -13.23 -20.80
C GLU A 325 -11.24 -12.11 -21.56
N ARG A 326 -11.53 -12.32 -22.84
CA ARG A 326 -12.35 -11.43 -23.68
C ARG A 326 -13.85 -11.70 -23.56
N GLY A 327 -14.26 -12.72 -22.80
CA GLY A 327 -15.67 -13.12 -22.69
C GLY A 327 -16.22 -13.86 -23.91
N ILE A 328 -15.35 -14.35 -24.80
CA ILE A 328 -15.74 -15.06 -26.04
C ILE A 328 -15.92 -16.57 -25.80
N SER A 329 -15.13 -17.15 -24.90
CA SER A 329 -15.10 -18.62 -24.70
C SER A 329 -16.05 -19.11 -23.60
N THR A 330 -16.61 -20.30 -23.80
CA THR A 330 -17.45 -21.03 -22.84
C THR A 330 -16.69 -22.10 -22.05
N ILE A 331 -15.36 -22.19 -22.20
CA ILE A 331 -14.57 -23.14 -21.40
C ILE A 331 -14.77 -22.86 -19.90
N LYS A 332 -14.77 -23.92 -19.11
CA LYS A 332 -14.78 -23.78 -17.65
C LYS A 332 -13.49 -23.06 -17.24
N ALA A 333 -13.63 -21.88 -16.64
CA ALA A 333 -12.50 -21.09 -16.17
C ALA A 333 -11.58 -21.96 -15.27
N PRO A 334 -10.29 -22.10 -15.62
CA PRO A 334 -9.33 -22.82 -14.79
C PRO A 334 -9.27 -22.26 -13.37
N HIS A 335 -8.87 -23.09 -12.41
CA HIS A 335 -8.67 -22.60 -11.05
C HIS A 335 -7.54 -21.57 -11.03
N LEU A 336 -7.80 -20.39 -10.47
CA LEU A 336 -6.80 -19.36 -10.25
C LEU A 336 -6.23 -19.60 -8.85
N ASN A 337 -4.96 -19.98 -8.77
CA ASN A 337 -4.24 -20.15 -7.53
C ASN A 337 -2.90 -19.43 -7.59
N SER A 338 -2.37 -19.06 -6.44
CA SER A 338 -1.05 -18.45 -6.33
C SER A 338 -0.33 -18.84 -5.05
N THR A 339 0.97 -18.58 -5.04
CA THR A 339 1.86 -18.63 -3.89
C THR A 339 2.43 -17.23 -3.72
N LEU A 340 2.62 -16.78 -2.49
CA LEU A 340 3.08 -15.42 -2.19
C LEU A 340 4.14 -15.48 -1.07
N PHE A 341 5.23 -14.75 -1.28
CA PHE A 341 6.26 -14.49 -0.28
C PHE A 341 6.40 -12.99 -0.09
N VAL A 342 6.46 -12.54 1.16
CA VAL A 342 6.50 -11.13 1.51
C VAL A 342 7.64 -10.88 2.47
N TYR A 343 8.44 -9.85 2.22
CA TYR A 343 9.54 -9.42 3.06
C TYR A 343 9.41 -7.93 3.39
N SER A 344 9.53 -7.57 4.66
CA SER A 344 9.60 -6.17 5.08
C SER A 344 11.02 -5.79 5.51
N PRO A 345 11.75 -4.97 4.72
CA PRO A 345 13.11 -4.57 5.08
C PRO A 345 13.18 -3.74 6.37
N ASN A 346 12.21 -2.86 6.61
CA ASN A 346 12.23 -1.98 7.78
C ASN A 346 11.69 -2.65 9.05
N CYS A 347 10.80 -3.63 8.92
CA CYS A 347 10.29 -4.40 10.05
C CYS A 347 10.97 -5.75 10.26
N ARG A 348 11.90 -6.13 9.38
CA ARG A 348 12.66 -7.40 9.41
C ARG A 348 11.75 -8.61 9.63
N LEU A 349 10.67 -8.68 8.85
CA LEU A 349 9.69 -9.75 8.98
C LEU A 349 9.37 -10.35 7.62
N THR A 350 9.02 -11.62 7.62
CA THR A 350 8.70 -12.40 6.43
C THR A 350 7.39 -13.14 6.61
N LEU A 351 6.52 -13.03 5.61
CA LEU A 351 5.22 -13.72 5.58
C LEU A 351 5.18 -14.63 4.36
N ALA A 352 4.75 -15.86 4.57
CA ALA A 352 4.61 -16.86 3.51
C ALA A 352 3.15 -17.28 3.36
N VAL A 353 2.72 -17.38 2.12
CA VAL A 353 1.41 -17.90 1.71
C VAL A 353 1.66 -19.06 0.76
N LYS A 354 1.50 -20.28 1.27
CA LYS A 354 1.76 -21.51 0.50
C LYS A 354 0.70 -21.77 -0.57
N LYS A 355 -0.54 -21.33 -0.33
CA LYS A 355 -1.65 -21.49 -1.27
C LYS A 355 -2.65 -20.36 -1.07
N ALA A 356 -2.89 -19.62 -2.13
CA ALA A 356 -3.95 -18.64 -2.24
C ALA A 356 -4.92 -19.06 -3.34
N GLU A 357 -6.21 -18.90 -3.08
CA GLU A 357 -7.27 -19.13 -4.05
C GLU A 357 -7.76 -17.80 -4.60
N GLY A 358 -7.74 -17.68 -5.92
CA GLY A 358 -8.17 -16.49 -6.66
C GLY A 358 -9.58 -16.65 -7.23
N MET A 359 -10.34 -15.56 -7.18
CA MET A 359 -11.63 -15.41 -7.84
C MET A 359 -11.59 -14.19 -8.74
N LYS A 360 -11.74 -14.42 -10.06
CA LYS A 360 -11.86 -13.32 -11.03
C LYS A 360 -13.08 -12.45 -10.73
N ARG A 361 -12.94 -11.15 -10.98
CA ARG A 361 -13.98 -10.14 -10.71
C ARG A 361 -15.29 -10.44 -11.44
N GLU A 362 -15.24 -10.92 -12.68
CA GLU A 362 -16.42 -11.25 -13.49
C GLU A 362 -17.23 -12.38 -12.84
N LYS A 363 -16.54 -13.38 -12.30
CA LYS A 363 -17.16 -14.50 -11.60
C LYS A 363 -17.79 -14.06 -10.28
N PHE A 364 -17.17 -13.11 -9.59
CA PHE A 364 -17.71 -12.53 -8.37
C PHE A 364 -19.01 -11.77 -8.64
N TYR A 365 -19.03 -10.86 -9.63
CA TYR A 365 -20.25 -10.13 -10.00
C TYR A 365 -21.35 -11.04 -10.52
N SER A 366 -21.02 -12.05 -11.33
CA SER A 366 -22.00 -13.04 -11.79
C SER A 366 -22.69 -13.75 -10.61
N LYS A 367 -21.93 -14.13 -9.57
CA LYS A 367 -22.52 -14.68 -8.34
C LYS A 367 -23.41 -13.67 -7.63
N ALA A 368 -22.95 -12.43 -7.45
CA ALA A 368 -23.70 -11.38 -6.77
C ALA A 368 -25.04 -11.09 -7.47
N VAL A 369 -25.05 -10.98 -8.80
CA VAL A 369 -26.27 -10.79 -9.60
C VAL A 369 -27.23 -11.97 -9.44
N ASN A 370 -26.72 -13.21 -9.49
CA ASN A 370 -27.56 -14.40 -9.29
C ASN A 370 -28.16 -14.45 -7.88
N TYR A 371 -27.39 -14.09 -6.85
CA TYR A 371 -27.90 -13.99 -5.48
C TYR A 371 -28.97 -12.91 -5.33
N ALA A 372 -28.75 -11.72 -5.89
CA ALA A 372 -29.74 -10.64 -5.88
C ALA A 372 -31.03 -11.05 -6.62
N GLY A 373 -30.91 -11.73 -7.76
CA GLY A 373 -32.03 -12.26 -8.52
C GLY A 373 -32.86 -13.28 -7.73
N MET A 374 -32.20 -14.23 -7.05
CA MET A 374 -32.89 -15.18 -6.16
C MET A 374 -33.52 -14.48 -4.94
N ALA A 375 -32.82 -13.55 -4.30
CA ALA A 375 -33.39 -12.81 -3.18
C ALA A 375 -34.64 -12.01 -3.59
N GLY A 376 -34.62 -11.41 -4.79
CA GLY A 376 -35.76 -10.67 -5.33
C GLY A 376 -37.00 -11.54 -5.59
N THR A 377 -36.84 -12.82 -5.98
CA THR A 377 -37.99 -13.72 -6.17
C THR A 377 -38.54 -14.27 -4.85
N PHE A 378 -37.73 -14.31 -3.80
CA PHE A 378 -38.12 -14.80 -2.46
C PHE A 378 -38.66 -13.74 -1.53
N ILE A 379 -38.70 -12.45 -1.90
CA ILE A 379 -39.51 -11.46 -1.18
C ILE A 379 -40.96 -11.84 -1.44
N PRO A 380 -41.67 -12.47 -0.48
CA PRO A 380 -43.08 -12.74 -0.66
C PRO A 380 -43.73 -11.38 -0.91
N ARG A 381 -44.69 -11.31 -1.83
CA ARG A 381 -45.64 -10.19 -1.84
C ARG A 381 -46.33 -10.20 -0.48
N LEU A 382 -45.71 -9.56 0.51
CA LEU A 382 -46.36 -9.26 1.77
C LEU A 382 -47.58 -8.44 1.37
N PRO A 383 -48.79 -8.85 1.82
CA PRO A 383 -49.99 -8.12 1.50
C PRO A 383 -49.75 -6.67 1.91
N VAL A 384 -49.78 -5.78 0.92
CA VAL A 384 -49.67 -4.34 1.12
C VAL A 384 -50.95 -3.95 1.83
N HIS A 385 -50.95 -4.04 3.17
CA HIS A 385 -52.03 -3.47 3.94
C HIS A 385 -51.94 -1.94 3.79
N PRO A 386 -53.01 -1.27 3.35
CA PRO A 386 -53.04 0.18 3.26
C PRO A 386 -53.16 0.71 4.69
N VAL A 387 -52.05 0.82 5.40
CA VAL A 387 -51.98 1.53 6.67
C VAL A 387 -51.19 2.80 6.42
N CYS A 388 -51.90 3.91 6.50
CA CYS A 388 -51.35 5.26 6.58
C CYS A 388 -50.26 5.30 7.68
N GLY A 389 -49.02 5.55 7.28
CA GLY A 389 -47.91 5.75 8.19
C GLY A 389 -46.59 5.34 7.54
N GLY A 390 -45.85 6.32 7.03
CA GLY A 390 -44.59 6.10 6.31
C GLY A 390 -43.56 5.39 7.19
N VAL A 391 -43.35 4.10 6.96
CA VAL A 391 -42.23 3.34 7.51
C VAL A 391 -41.34 2.91 6.34
N VAL A 392 -40.17 3.53 6.25
CA VAL A 392 -39.13 3.17 5.30
C VAL A 392 -38.45 1.90 5.81
N PHE A 393 -38.64 0.77 5.13
CA PHE A 393 -37.90 -0.46 5.42
C PHE A 393 -36.47 -0.35 4.86
N LEU A 394 -35.49 -0.19 5.76
CA LEU A 394 -34.07 -0.28 5.42
C LEU A 394 -33.64 -1.75 5.49
N ILE A 395 -33.42 -2.38 4.34
CA ILE A 395 -32.83 -3.72 4.27
C ILE A 395 -31.36 -3.61 4.68
N ARG A 396 -31.02 -4.11 5.88
CA ARG A 396 -29.64 -4.18 6.36
C ARG A 396 -28.92 -5.33 5.65
N LEU A 397 -28.36 -5.06 4.47
CA LEU A 397 -27.44 -5.98 3.80
C LEU A 397 -26.19 -6.15 4.68
N GLY A 398 -25.76 -7.40 4.90
CA GLY A 398 -24.56 -7.76 5.67
C GLY A 398 -23.28 -7.15 5.08
N GLY A 399 -22.27 -6.93 5.93
CA GLY A 399 -21.07 -6.11 5.63
C GLY A 399 -20.32 -6.49 4.34
N ASP A 400 -20.31 -7.76 3.97
CA ASP A 400 -19.62 -8.24 2.75
C ASP A 400 -20.23 -7.72 1.44
N ILE A 401 -21.52 -7.41 1.40
CA ILE A 401 -22.18 -6.89 0.18
C ILE A 401 -21.91 -5.38 0.01
N ARG A 402 -21.74 -4.63 1.11
CA ARG A 402 -21.42 -3.19 1.05
C ARG A 402 -20.07 -2.94 0.39
N ASN A 403 -19.05 -3.72 0.76
CA ASN A 403 -17.71 -3.61 0.17
C ASN A 403 -17.69 -4.00 -1.32
N ALA A 404 -18.62 -4.85 -1.77
CA ALA A 404 -18.77 -5.26 -3.16
C ALA A 404 -19.45 -4.21 -4.04
N LEU A 405 -20.39 -3.45 -3.49
CA LEU A 405 -21.12 -2.39 -4.21
C LEU A 405 -20.26 -1.13 -4.40
N HIS A 406 -19.41 -0.77 -3.42
CA HIS A 406 -18.51 0.38 -3.55
C HIS A 406 -17.32 0.14 -4.49
N ALA A 407 -16.92 -1.11 -4.74
CA ALA A 407 -15.87 -1.43 -5.72
C ALA A 407 -16.36 -1.39 -7.20
N GLY A 408 -17.65 -1.15 -7.41
CA GLY A 408 -18.30 -1.08 -8.71
C GLY A 408 -18.33 0.33 -9.30
N ASP A 409 -17.19 1.00 -9.41
CA ASP A 409 -17.09 2.14 -10.31
C ASP A 409 -17.16 1.64 -11.76
N LEU A 410 -18.31 1.91 -12.38
CA LEU A 410 -18.49 1.92 -13.82
C LEU A 410 -17.67 3.09 -14.40
N GLU A 411 -16.34 2.94 -14.45
CA GLU A 411 -15.55 3.65 -15.44
C GLU A 411 -16.06 3.17 -16.81
N ASN A 412 -16.71 4.08 -17.53
CA ASN A 412 -16.98 3.94 -18.96
C ASN A 412 -15.64 3.76 -19.68
N THR A 413 -15.19 2.52 -19.80
CA THR A 413 -14.22 2.17 -20.83
C THR A 413 -14.98 2.18 -22.15
N GLU A 414 -14.96 3.31 -22.85
CA GLU A 414 -15.06 3.29 -24.30
C GLU A 414 -13.91 2.40 -24.80
N THR A 415 -14.27 1.21 -25.27
CA THR A 415 -13.46 0.36 -26.13
C THR A 415 -14.10 0.30 -27.50
#